data_AF-A0A2M9P4Q4-F1
#
_entry.id   AF-A0A2M9P4Q4-F1
#
_cell.length_a   1.000
_cell.length_b   1.000
_cell.length_c   1.000
_cell.angle_alpha   90.00
_cell.angle_beta   90.00
_cell.angle_gamma   90.00
#
_symmetry.space_group_name_H-M   'P 1'
#
loop_
_entity.id
_entity.type
_entity.pdbx_description
1 polymer ?
#
loop_
_entity_poly.entity_id
_entity_poly.type
_entity_poly.pdbx_seq_one_letter_code
_entity_poly.pdbx_strand_id
1 'polypeptide(L)'
;LVFLGIAWRSLAVLVNNGADGAVFSIALMIDLGLGYAVGRAFIRKASDFRFFFRCFLLLLLAFLPFAVLEFVTLQRILLDIFS
;
A
#
# COMPACT_ATOMS: atom_id res chain seq x y z
N LEU A 1 -17.93 -5.65 -6.31
CA LEU A 1 -16.81 -5.68 -7.27
C LEU A 1 -15.46 -5.67 -6.57
N VAL A 2 -15.14 -4.67 -5.72
CA VAL A 2 -13.82 -4.59 -5.05
C VAL A 2 -13.48 -5.84 -4.23
N PHE A 3 -14.37 -6.30 -3.34
CA PHE A 3 -14.12 -7.52 -2.55
C PHE A 3 -13.97 -8.79 -3.39
N LEU A 4 -14.72 -8.90 -4.50
CA LEU A 4 -14.59 -10.02 -5.42
C LEU A 4 -13.22 -9.99 -6.15
N GLY A 5 -12.75 -8.80 -6.53
CA GLY A 5 -11.42 -8.63 -7.11
C GLY A 5 -10.30 -8.93 -6.12
N ILE A 6 -10.46 -8.55 -4.84
CA ILE A 6 -9.51 -8.89 -3.77
C ILE A 6 -9.49 -10.41 -3.54
N ALA A 7 -10.66 -11.05 -3.47
CA ALA A 7 -10.78 -12.50 -3.33
C ALA A 7 -10.14 -13.24 -4.52
N TRP A 8 -10.36 -12.75 -5.75
CA TRP A 8 -9.74 -13.31 -6.94
C TRP A 8 -8.21 -13.22 -6.93
N ARG A 9 -7.65 -12.07 -6.52
CA ARG A 9 -6.20 -11.90 -6.37
C ARG A 9 -5.61 -12.80 -5.29
N SER A 10 -6.29 -12.93 -4.15
CA SER A 10 -5.93 -13.85 -3.08
C SER A 10 -5.90 -15.30 -3.58
N LEU A 11 -6.96 -15.73 -4.29
CA LEU A 11 -7.02 -17.05 -4.89
C LEU A 11 -5.91 -17.29 -5.93
N ALA A 12 -5.63 -16.30 -6.78
CA ALA A 12 -4.54 -16.39 -7.75
C ALA A 12 -3.16 -16.57 -7.08
N VAL A 13 -2.90 -15.89 -5.95
CA VAL A 13 -1.66 -16.09 -5.18
C VAL A 13 -1.55 -17.52 -4.68
N LEU A 14 -2.63 -18.05 -4.08
CA LEU A 14 -2.67 -19.42 -3.55
C LEU A 14 -2.50 -20.47 -4.64
N VAL A 15 -3.10 -20.28 -5.81
CA VAL A 15 -2.98 -21.21 -6.94
C VAL A 15 -1.55 -21.23 -7.50
N ASN A 16 -0.88 -20.09 -7.57
CA ASN A 16 0.46 -20.01 -8.15
C ASN A 16 1.58 -20.40 -7.18
N ASN A 17 1.40 -20.18 -5.86
CA ASN A 17 2.46 -20.37 -4.86
C ASN A 17 2.13 -21.47 -3.83
N GLY A 18 0.96 -22.09 -3.91
CA GLY A 18 0.53 -23.11 -2.95
C GLY A 18 0.47 -22.60 -1.51
N ALA A 19 0.84 -23.47 -0.57
CA ALA A 19 0.82 -23.17 0.87
C ALA A 19 1.78 -22.03 1.27
N ASP A 20 2.89 -21.86 0.55
CA ASP A 20 3.88 -20.81 0.81
C ASP A 20 3.30 -19.41 0.53
N GLY A 21 2.31 -19.31 -0.36
CA GLY A 21 1.58 -18.08 -0.66
C GLY A 21 0.51 -17.70 0.36
N ALA A 22 0.17 -18.58 1.32
CA ALA A 22 -1.00 -18.40 2.18
C ALA A 22 -0.89 -17.16 3.08
N VAL A 23 0.28 -16.93 3.67
CA VAL A 23 0.51 -15.76 4.53
C VAL A 23 0.38 -14.46 3.72
N PHE A 24 0.99 -14.42 2.54
CA PHE A 24 0.88 -13.27 1.63
C PHE A 24 -0.56 -13.04 1.16
N SER A 25 -1.29 -14.12 0.88
CA SER A 25 -2.69 -14.07 0.44
C SER A 25 -3.60 -13.44 1.50
N ILE A 26 -3.41 -13.80 2.77
CA ILE A 26 -4.17 -13.25 3.90
C ILE A 26 -3.79 -11.77 4.10
N ALA A 27 -2.50 -11.45 4.11
CA ALA A 27 -2.03 -10.07 4.23
C ALA A 27 -2.63 -9.18 3.13
N LEU A 28 -2.60 -9.65 1.87
CA LEU A 28 -3.19 -8.95 0.73
C LEU A 28 -4.69 -8.71 0.91
N MET A 29 -5.41 -9.68 1.48
CA MET A 29 -6.85 -9.54 1.74
C MET A 29 -7.13 -8.48 2.81
N ILE A 30 -6.33 -8.48 3.87
CA ILE A 30 -6.42 -7.51 4.97
C ILE A 30 -6.06 -6.11 4.47
N ASP A 31 -4.93 -5.94 3.79
CA ASP A 31 -4.43 -4.64 3.33
C ASP A 31 -5.42 -3.96 2.36
N LEU A 32 -5.87 -4.70 1.35
CA LEU A 32 -6.80 -4.15 0.36
C LEU A 32 -8.21 -3.99 0.94
N GLY A 33 -8.65 -4.93 1.77
CA GLY A 33 -9.97 -4.89 2.40
C GLY A 33 -10.10 -3.73 3.39
N LEU A 34 -9.16 -3.63 4.32
CA LEU A 34 -9.11 -2.54 5.30
C LEU A 34 -8.81 -1.20 4.63
N GLY A 35 -7.87 -1.14 3.69
CA GLY A 35 -7.57 0.08 2.94
C GLY A 35 -8.81 0.62 2.22
N TYR A 36 -9.60 -0.25 1.60
CA TYR A 36 -10.88 0.14 1.00
C TYR A 36 -11.91 0.59 2.04
N ALA A 37 -12.07 -0.15 3.15
CA ALA A 37 -13.03 0.19 4.20
C ALA A 37 -12.71 1.54 4.86
N VAL A 38 -11.44 1.76 5.22
CA VAL A 38 -10.92 3.04 5.76
C VAL A 38 -11.14 4.15 4.74
N GLY A 39 -10.75 3.94 3.48
CA GLY A 39 -10.99 4.93 2.42
C GLY A 39 -12.46 5.33 2.33
N ARG A 40 -13.39 4.37 2.36
CA ARG A 40 -14.84 4.65 2.32
C ARG A 40 -15.38 5.28 3.60
N ALA A 41 -14.79 4.95 4.76
CA ALA A 41 -15.19 5.52 6.04
C ALA A 41 -14.80 7.00 6.18
N PHE A 42 -13.60 7.36 5.71
CA PHE A 42 -13.03 8.70 5.86
C PHE A 42 -13.23 9.62 4.66
N ILE A 43 -13.26 9.08 3.43
CA ILE A 43 -13.40 9.88 2.20
C ILE A 43 -14.84 9.80 1.73
N ARG A 44 -15.68 10.72 2.24
CA ARG A 44 -17.10 10.77 1.90
C ARG A 44 -17.44 11.89 0.92
N LYS A 45 -16.61 12.95 0.87
CA LYS A 45 -16.79 14.10 -0.02
C LYS A 45 -15.54 14.37 -0.84
N ALA A 46 -15.71 15.08 -1.96
CA ALA A 46 -14.61 15.49 -2.83
C ALA A 46 -13.60 16.43 -2.11
N SER A 47 -14.04 17.19 -1.11
CA SER A 47 -13.18 18.01 -0.24
C SER A 47 -12.18 17.14 0.55
N ASP A 48 -12.66 16.04 1.11
CA ASP A 48 -11.89 15.15 1.98
C ASP A 48 -10.82 14.44 1.15
N PHE A 49 -11.17 14.05 -0.08
CA PHE A 49 -10.22 13.49 -1.03
C PHE A 49 -9.11 14.48 -1.40
N ARG A 50 -9.45 15.75 -1.67
CA ARG A 50 -8.45 16.80 -1.97
C ARG A 50 -7.52 17.05 -0.78
N PHE A 51 -8.04 17.02 0.44
CA PHE A 51 -7.24 17.17 1.65
C PHE A 51 -6.28 15.98 1.81
N PHE A 52 -6.79 14.75 1.73
CA PHE A 52 -5.99 13.53 1.76
C PHE A 52 -4.88 13.56 0.70
N PHE A 53 -5.20 13.91 -0.54
CA PHE A 53 -4.23 13.97 -1.63
C PHE A 53 -3.15 15.04 -1.40
N ARG A 54 -3.49 16.20 -0.81
CA ARG A 54 -2.50 17.21 -0.43
C ARG A 54 -1.56 16.69 0.67
N CYS A 55 -2.09 16.06 1.71
CA CYS A 55 -1.27 15.44 2.75
C CYS A 55 -0.36 14.35 2.18
N PHE A 56 -0.90 13.51 1.28
CA PHE A 56 -0.12 12.49 0.59
C PHE A 56 1.02 13.09 -0.24
N LEU A 57 0.75 14.16 -1.00
CA LEU A 57 1.80 14.86 -1.77
C LEU A 57 2.86 15.51 -0.87
N LEU A 58 2.46 16.09 0.26
CA LEU A 58 3.41 16.66 1.23
C LEU A 58 4.29 15.57 1.84
N LEU A 59 3.71 14.42 2.17
CA LEU A 59 4.45 13.27 2.67
C LEU A 59 5.42 12.76 1.59
N LEU A 60 4.97 12.62 0.34
CA LEU A 60 5.83 12.23 -0.78
C LEU A 60 6.98 13.21 -0.97
N LEU A 61 6.73 14.53 -0.87
CA LEU A 61 7.76 15.56 -0.95
C LEU A 61 8.76 15.45 0.21
N ALA A 62 8.30 15.12 1.43
CA ALA A 62 9.18 14.90 2.57
C ALA A 62 10.07 13.66 2.41
N PHE A 63 9.59 12.61 1.73
CA PHE A 63 10.36 11.42 1.41
C PHE A 63 11.24 11.57 0.15
N LEU A 64 10.93 12.52 -0.73
CA LEU A 64 11.69 12.81 -1.95
C LEU A 64 13.21 13.00 -1.72
N PRO A 65 13.70 13.77 -0.73
CA PRO A 65 15.14 13.90 -0.52
C PRO A 65 15.81 12.57 -0.19
N PHE A 66 15.16 11.71 0.60
CA PHE A 66 15.67 10.36 0.89
C PHE A 66 15.71 9.51 -0.38
N ALA A 67 14.65 9.54 -1.19
CA ALA A 67 14.60 8.81 -2.45
C ALA A 67 15.71 9.26 -3.43
N VAL A 68 15.99 10.56 -3.51
CA VAL A 68 17.08 11.09 -4.34
C VAL A 68 18.45 10.65 -3.80
N LEU A 69 18.65 10.70 -2.48
CA LEU A 69 19.88 10.24 -1.85
C LEU A 69 20.12 8.74 -2.09
N GLU A 70 19.11 7.90 -1.88
CA GLU A 70 19.18 6.45 -2.13
C GLU A 70 19.42 6.13 -3.61
N PHE A 71 18.80 6.89 -4.53
CA PHE A 71 19.02 6.72 -5.96
C PHE A 71 20.46 7.02 -6.38
N VAL A 72 21.05 8.10 -5.85
CA VAL A 72 22.43 8.49 -6.17
C VAL A 72 23.47 7.59 -5.48
N THR A 73 23.21 7.19 -4.24
CA THR A 73 24.16 6.40 -3.44
C THR A 73 24.06 4.89 -3.66
N LEU A 74 22.97 4.41 -4.27
CA LEU A 74 22.62 2.99 -4.37
C LEU A 74 22.54 2.27 -3.00
N GLN A 75 22.44 3.03 -1.91
CA GLN A 75 22.26 2.51 -0.55
C GLN A 75 20.80 2.61 -0.14
N ARG A 76 20.35 1.66 0.69
CA ARG A 76 18.96 1.57 1.15
C ARG A 76 18.82 2.16 2.56
N ILE A 77 19.15 3.43 2.70
CA ILE A 77 19.33 4.11 3.99
C ILE A 77 18.07 4.00 4.87
N LEU A 78 16.88 4.20 4.31
CA LEU A 78 15.63 4.05 5.07
C LEU A 78 15.41 2.59 5.51
N LEU A 79 15.71 1.63 4.64
CA LEU A 79 15.48 0.23 4.94
C LEU A 79 16.43 -0.25 6.05
N ASP A 80 17.68 0.20 6.03
CA ASP A 80 18.69 -0.14 7.05
C ASP A 80 18.38 0.49 8.43
N ILE A 81 17.64 1.62 8.48
CA ILE A 81 17.22 2.25 9.74
C ILE A 81 16.01 1.55 10.36
N PHE A 82 15.10 1.01 9.54
CA PHE A 82 13.83 0.42 9.98
C PHE A 82 13.82 -1.12 10.02
N SER A 83 14.90 -1.79 9.57
CA SER A 83 15.11 -3.25 9.70
C SER A 83 15.77 -3.62 11.02
#